data_AF-A0A9D3MWW6-F1
#
_entry.id   AF-A0A9D3MWW6-F1
#
_cell.length_a   1.000
_cell.length_b   1.000
_cell.length_c   1.000
_cell.angle_alpha   90.00
_cell.angle_beta   90.00
_cell.angle_gamma   90.00
#
_symmetry.space_group_name_H-M   'P 1'
#
loop_
_entity.id
_entity.type
_entity.pdbx_description
1 polymer ?
#
loop_
_entity_poly.entity_id
_entity_poly.type
_entity_poly.pdbx_seq_one_letter_code
_entity_poly.pdbx_strand_id
1 'polypeptide(L)'
;MADQNETARKPEQEQEVEENYGHCSDCENEDHHLNDGDQSRGDESGAKKKKKKQKKKKDKAGSQDGAPDPLAKVNSLPPEKLQELQTAIELFSLGKGPAKTMEEATHRSYQFWDTQPVPKLGELVTSHGSIEPDKSSIREEPYSLPQGFTWDALDLGDPSVLKELYTLLNENYVEDDDNMFRFDYSPEFLLWALRPPGWLPQWHCGVRVNSNQKLVGFISAIPANIRIYDTEKKMVEINFLCVHKKLRSKRVAPVLIREITRRVNLQGIFQAVYTAGVVLPKPVSTCRYWHRS
;
A
#
# COMPACT_ATOMS: atom_id res chain seq x y z
N MET A 1 26.15 -17.15 58.50
CA MET A 1 27.62 -17.27 58.39
C MET A 1 27.89 -18.49 57.51
N ALA A 2 28.62 -18.28 56.40
CA ALA A 2 29.51 -19.17 55.62
C ALA A 2 29.29 -20.71 55.70
N ASP A 3 29.31 -21.50 54.62
CA ASP A 3 30.20 -21.42 53.45
C ASP A 3 29.65 -22.19 52.23
N GLN A 4 30.18 -21.81 51.06
CA GLN A 4 30.00 -22.41 49.74
C GLN A 4 30.86 -23.68 49.57
N ASN A 5 30.40 -24.66 48.80
CA ASN A 5 31.30 -25.37 47.88
C ASN A 5 30.54 -26.02 46.70
N GLU A 6 31.03 -25.78 45.50
CA GLU A 6 30.58 -26.32 44.22
C GLU A 6 30.87 -27.81 44.07
N THR A 7 29.99 -28.56 43.41
CA THR A 7 30.43 -29.61 42.48
C THR A 7 29.36 -29.87 41.41
N ALA A 8 29.74 -29.70 40.15
CA ALA A 8 28.92 -29.97 38.98
C ALA A 8 28.85 -31.48 38.65
N ARG A 9 27.67 -31.96 38.23
CA ARG A 9 27.50 -33.20 37.44
C ARG A 9 26.49 -32.96 36.30
N LYS A 10 26.82 -33.53 35.14
CA LYS A 10 26.18 -33.43 33.81
C LYS A 10 24.91 -34.32 33.69
N PRO A 11 24.09 -34.16 32.63
CA PRO A 11 22.66 -34.43 32.63
C PRO A 11 22.29 -35.87 32.27
N GLU A 12 21.15 -36.35 32.81
CA GLU A 12 20.54 -37.63 32.47
C GLU A 12 19.39 -37.46 31.47
N GLN A 13 19.63 -38.03 30.29
CA GLN A 13 18.75 -38.77 29.36
C GLN A 13 17.32 -38.27 29.05
N GLU A 14 17.18 -37.93 27.76
CA GLU A 14 15.96 -37.73 26.98
C GLU A 14 15.09 -39.01 26.96
N GLN A 15 13.80 -38.87 27.25
CA GLN A 15 12.80 -39.88 26.92
C GLN A 15 12.16 -39.52 25.58
N GLU A 16 12.46 -40.34 24.58
CA GLU A 16 11.79 -40.39 23.28
C GLU A 16 10.33 -40.81 23.48
N VAL A 17 9.41 -39.98 23.01
CA VAL A 17 8.00 -40.37 22.80
C VAL A 17 7.83 -40.52 21.28
N GLU A 18 7.80 -41.77 20.82
CA GLU A 18 7.37 -42.14 19.48
C GLU A 18 5.89 -41.79 19.30
N GLU A 19 5.58 -40.76 18.50
CA GLU A 19 4.25 -40.60 17.92
C GLU A 19 4.28 -40.94 16.43
N ASN A 20 3.41 -41.87 16.11
CA ASN A 20 3.27 -42.66 14.90
C ASN A 20 2.84 -41.81 13.70
N TYR A 21 3.74 -41.60 12.73
CA TYR A 21 3.40 -40.99 11.44
C TYR A 21 2.58 -41.96 10.59
N GLY A 22 1.28 -41.71 10.52
CA GLY A 22 0.38 -42.32 9.54
C GLY A 22 0.77 -41.91 8.13
N HIS A 23 1.44 -42.82 7.44
CA HIS A 23 1.71 -42.79 6.01
C HIS A 23 0.39 -42.96 5.24
N CYS A 24 -0.07 -41.93 4.53
CA CYS A 24 -1.07 -42.08 3.48
C CYS A 24 -0.38 -41.85 2.14
N SER A 25 -0.08 -42.96 1.48
CA SER A 25 0.26 -43.05 0.06
C SER A 25 -0.97 -42.69 -0.79
N ASP A 26 -0.69 -42.27 -2.02
CA ASP A 26 -1.60 -42.10 -3.17
C ASP A 26 -2.06 -40.67 -3.45
N CYS A 27 -1.18 -39.91 -4.11
CA CYS A 27 -1.54 -38.86 -5.06
C CYS A 27 -0.99 -39.24 -6.44
N GLU A 28 -1.76 -40.03 -7.20
CA GLU A 28 -1.51 -40.21 -8.63
C GLU A 28 -1.95 -38.95 -9.38
N ASN A 29 -1.02 -38.49 -10.21
CA ASN A 29 -1.06 -37.29 -11.01
C ASN A 29 -1.44 -37.71 -12.44
N GLU A 30 -2.65 -37.37 -12.91
CA GLU A 30 -3.02 -37.57 -14.32
C GLU A 30 -3.06 -36.23 -15.07
N ASP A 31 -1.97 -35.99 -15.81
CA ASP A 31 -1.87 -35.03 -16.89
C ASP A 31 -2.77 -35.43 -18.06
N HIS A 32 -3.70 -34.55 -18.46
CA HIS A 32 -4.38 -34.66 -19.75
C HIS A 32 -4.16 -33.41 -20.61
N HIS A 33 -3.08 -33.48 -21.39
CA HIS A 33 -2.99 -32.83 -22.70
C HIS A 33 -3.89 -33.57 -23.70
N LEU A 34 -4.85 -32.88 -24.31
CA LEU A 34 -5.32 -33.25 -25.65
C LEU A 34 -5.52 -31.99 -26.51
N ASN A 35 -4.66 -31.91 -27.51
CA ASN A 35 -4.74 -31.12 -28.72
C ASN A 35 -5.66 -31.86 -29.68
N ASP A 36 -6.65 -31.20 -30.29
CA ASP A 36 -7.11 -31.59 -31.62
C ASP A 36 -7.80 -30.43 -32.32
N GLY A 37 -7.32 -30.15 -33.54
CA GLY A 37 -8.03 -29.33 -34.50
C GLY A 37 -8.88 -30.21 -35.40
N ASP A 38 -9.99 -29.69 -35.90
CA ASP A 38 -10.53 -30.16 -37.16
C ASP A 38 -11.16 -29.02 -37.96
N GLN A 39 -10.89 -29.08 -39.26
CA GLN A 39 -11.41 -28.21 -40.30
C GLN A 39 -12.69 -28.83 -40.85
N SER A 40 -13.73 -28.03 -41.08
CA SER A 40 -14.75 -28.39 -42.07
C SER A 40 -15.25 -27.18 -42.84
N ARG A 41 -15.19 -27.33 -44.17
CA ARG A 41 -15.54 -26.39 -45.25
C ARG A 41 -17.03 -26.47 -45.64
N GLY A 42 -17.51 -25.40 -46.28
CA GLY A 42 -18.67 -25.37 -47.20
C GLY A 42 -19.97 -24.81 -46.59
N ASP A 43 -20.83 -24.02 -47.25
CA ASP A 43 -20.82 -23.51 -48.63
C ASP A 43 -21.87 -22.37 -48.79
N GLU A 44 -21.61 -21.52 -49.79
CA GLU A 44 -22.42 -20.62 -50.64
C GLU A 44 -23.74 -19.87 -50.29
N SER A 45 -23.76 -18.64 -50.87
CA SER A 45 -24.87 -17.87 -51.48
C SER A 45 -25.72 -16.93 -50.59
N GLY A 46 -26.05 -15.68 -50.95
CA GLY A 46 -25.76 -14.86 -52.13
C GLY A 46 -26.36 -13.44 -52.04
N ALA A 47 -26.25 -12.70 -53.16
CA ALA A 47 -27.00 -11.49 -53.56
C ALA A 47 -26.51 -10.06 -53.15
N LYS A 48 -25.65 -9.56 -54.05
CA LYS A 48 -25.37 -8.17 -54.50
C LYS A 48 -26.48 -7.10 -54.31
N LYS A 49 -26.06 -5.87 -53.99
CA LYS A 49 -26.52 -4.64 -54.69
C LYS A 49 -25.38 -3.61 -54.84
N LYS A 50 -25.00 -3.37 -56.11
CA LYS A 50 -24.12 -2.30 -56.61
C LYS A 50 -24.95 -1.04 -56.91
N LYS A 51 -24.37 0.15 -56.68
CA LYS A 51 -24.38 1.38 -57.51
C LYS A 51 -23.86 2.54 -56.64
N LYS A 52 -23.07 3.53 -57.07
CA LYS A 52 -22.57 3.92 -58.41
C LYS A 52 -21.35 4.83 -58.18
N LYS A 53 -20.48 4.87 -59.18
CA LYS A 53 -19.15 5.46 -59.25
C LYS A 53 -19.17 6.67 -60.18
N GLN A 54 -18.38 7.71 -59.93
CA GLN A 54 -17.81 8.66 -60.93
C GLN A 54 -16.56 9.30 -60.26
N LYS A 55 -15.29 9.02 -60.61
CA LYS A 55 -14.47 9.28 -61.83
C LYS A 55 -14.50 10.77 -62.22
N LYS A 56 -13.41 11.52 -62.56
CA LYS A 56 -11.98 11.27 -62.88
C LYS A 56 -11.35 12.68 -63.16
N LYS A 57 -10.09 13.02 -62.82
CA LYS A 57 -8.88 13.23 -63.69
C LYS A 57 -7.90 14.15 -62.90
N LYS A 58 -6.61 13.84 -62.67
CA LYS A 58 -5.38 14.00 -63.53
C LYS A 58 -5.14 15.45 -63.98
N ASP A 59 -3.99 16.13 -63.77
CA ASP A 59 -2.57 15.73 -63.93
C ASP A 59 -1.56 16.62 -63.12
N LYS A 60 -0.35 16.05 -62.85
CA LYS A 60 1.06 16.58 -62.77
C LYS A 60 1.38 18.03 -62.31
N ALA A 61 2.54 18.40 -61.75
CA ALA A 61 3.72 17.82 -61.08
C ALA A 61 4.66 19.03 -60.79
N GLY A 62 5.36 19.10 -59.64
CA GLY A 62 6.54 19.97 -59.49
C GLY A 62 6.81 20.60 -58.11
N SER A 63 7.91 20.16 -57.50
CA SER A 63 8.81 20.82 -56.52
C SER A 63 8.59 20.74 -55.00
N GLN A 64 9.75 20.68 -54.32
CA GLN A 64 10.12 20.29 -52.95
C GLN A 64 9.83 21.38 -51.89
N ASP A 65 9.55 21.00 -50.63
CA ASP A 65 10.49 21.20 -49.48
C ASP A 65 9.91 20.85 -48.09
N GLY A 66 10.77 20.25 -47.25
CA GLY A 66 10.82 20.34 -45.78
C GLY A 66 9.59 20.00 -44.90
N ALA A 67 9.53 18.79 -44.34
CA ALA A 67 8.69 18.50 -43.18
C ALA A 67 9.31 19.10 -41.90
N PRO A 68 8.59 19.94 -41.12
CA PRO A 68 9.15 20.49 -39.89
C PRO A 68 9.00 19.53 -38.70
N ASP A 69 10.08 19.46 -37.93
CA ASP A 69 10.30 18.73 -36.66
C ASP A 69 9.14 18.89 -35.65
N PRO A 70 8.58 17.79 -35.08
CA PRO A 70 7.50 17.85 -34.10
C PRO A 70 7.85 18.59 -32.80
N LEU A 71 9.13 18.73 -32.43
CA LEU A 71 9.55 19.42 -31.20
C LEU A 71 9.45 20.95 -31.27
N ALA A 72 9.54 21.54 -32.47
CA ALA A 72 9.54 22.99 -32.63
C ALA A 72 8.16 23.65 -32.39
N LYS A 73 7.07 22.88 -32.45
CA LYS A 73 5.69 23.37 -32.26
C LYS A 73 5.25 23.51 -30.80
N VAL A 74 6.03 22.99 -29.85
CA VAL A 74 5.67 23.03 -28.42
C VAL A 74 6.06 24.37 -27.79
N ASN A 75 7.13 25.02 -28.27
CA ASN A 75 7.62 26.29 -27.74
C ASN A 75 6.95 27.53 -28.34
N SER A 76 6.04 27.37 -29.31
CA SER A 76 5.30 28.47 -29.96
C SER A 76 3.85 28.60 -29.50
N LEU A 77 3.47 27.94 -28.40
CA LEU A 77 2.09 27.94 -27.90
C LEU A 77 1.85 29.12 -26.94
N PRO A 78 0.68 29.77 -27.00
CA PRO A 78 0.29 30.81 -26.05
C PRO A 78 0.41 30.33 -24.59
N PRO A 79 0.72 31.20 -23.62
CA PRO A 79 0.91 30.82 -22.22
C PRO A 79 -0.32 30.10 -21.63
N GLU A 80 -1.53 30.45 -22.07
CA GLU A 80 -2.76 29.73 -21.70
C GLU A 80 -2.75 28.26 -22.13
N LYS A 81 -2.26 27.95 -23.35
CA LYS A 81 -2.17 26.56 -23.83
C LYS A 81 -1.05 25.76 -23.16
N LEU A 82 0.03 26.42 -22.74
CA LEU A 82 1.07 25.79 -21.93
C LEU A 82 0.55 25.48 -20.53
N GLN A 83 -0.24 26.37 -19.96
CA GLN A 83 -0.89 26.14 -18.66
C GLN A 83 -1.96 25.04 -18.76
N GLU A 84 -2.74 25.00 -19.85
CA GLU A 84 -3.67 23.90 -20.13
C GLU A 84 -2.93 22.57 -20.35
N LEU A 85 -1.79 22.56 -21.03
CA LEU A 85 -0.96 21.36 -21.20
C LEU A 85 -0.35 20.92 -19.88
N GLN A 86 0.15 21.84 -19.05
CA GLN A 86 0.64 21.53 -17.70
C GLN A 86 -0.48 20.98 -16.82
N THR A 87 -1.65 21.61 -16.87
CA THR A 87 -2.85 21.15 -16.15
C THR A 87 -3.30 19.79 -16.67
N ALA A 88 -3.25 19.54 -17.98
CA ALA A 88 -3.58 18.25 -18.58
C ALA A 88 -2.55 17.19 -18.21
N ILE A 89 -1.25 17.50 -18.18
CA ILE A 89 -0.18 16.60 -17.71
C ILE A 89 -0.36 16.29 -16.22
N GLU A 90 -0.73 17.27 -15.41
CA GLU A 90 -1.08 17.08 -13.99
C GLU A 90 -2.34 16.22 -13.86
N LEU A 91 -3.36 16.44 -14.70
CA LEU A 91 -4.60 15.67 -14.75
C LEU A 91 -4.39 14.22 -15.24
N PHE A 92 -3.48 13.99 -16.18
CA PHE A 92 -3.06 12.66 -16.62
C PHE A 92 -2.18 11.95 -15.57
N SER A 93 -1.38 12.71 -14.80
CA SER A 93 -0.60 12.18 -13.68
C SER A 93 -1.48 11.79 -12.49
N LEU A 94 -2.62 12.47 -12.31
CA LEU A 94 -3.65 12.12 -11.33
C LEU A 94 -4.37 10.78 -11.66
N GLY A 95 -4.20 10.24 -12.87
CA GLY A 95 -4.79 8.97 -13.31
C GLY A 95 -3.95 7.72 -13.08
N LYS A 96 -2.66 7.85 -12.70
CA LYS A 96 -1.82 6.70 -12.35
C LYS A 96 -1.95 6.44 -10.84
N GLY A 97 -2.51 5.29 -10.46
CA GLY A 97 -2.52 4.76 -9.08
C GLY A 97 -1.12 4.80 -8.45
N PRO A 98 -0.93 4.55 -7.15
CA PRO A 98 0.33 4.85 -6.45
C PRO A 98 1.59 4.27 -7.13
N ALA A 99 2.73 4.96 -7.03
CA ALA A 99 3.98 4.54 -7.68
C ALA A 99 4.47 3.20 -7.13
N LYS A 100 4.82 2.26 -8.02
CA LYS A 100 5.36 0.95 -7.63
C LYS A 100 6.86 0.83 -7.86
N THR A 101 7.42 1.62 -8.77
CA THR A 101 8.86 1.67 -9.04
C THR A 101 9.47 3.00 -8.63
N MET A 102 10.80 3.01 -8.47
CA MET A 102 11.53 4.25 -8.20
C MET A 102 11.44 5.23 -9.37
N GLU A 103 11.43 4.77 -10.62
CA GLU A 103 11.27 5.70 -11.76
C GLU A 103 9.91 6.41 -11.70
N GLU A 104 8.82 5.66 -11.50
CA GLU A 104 7.49 6.25 -11.36
C GLU A 104 7.40 7.23 -10.19
N ALA A 105 8.08 6.94 -9.08
CA ALA A 105 8.09 7.79 -7.90
C ALA A 105 8.78 9.13 -8.16
N THR A 106 9.90 9.15 -8.90
CA THR A 106 10.64 10.38 -9.20
C THR A 106 9.85 11.39 -10.04
N HIS A 107 8.87 10.92 -10.82
CA HIS A 107 8.01 11.78 -11.63
C HIS A 107 6.75 12.27 -10.89
N ARG A 108 6.58 11.93 -9.60
CA ARG A 108 5.40 12.32 -8.81
C ARG A 108 5.67 13.45 -7.83
N SER A 109 4.64 14.25 -7.60
CA SER A 109 4.56 15.20 -6.49
C SER A 109 3.88 14.55 -5.28
N TYR A 110 4.50 14.66 -4.10
CA TYR A 110 4.02 14.05 -2.86
C TYR A 110 3.57 15.11 -1.86
N GLN A 111 2.56 15.91 -2.21
CA GLN A 111 2.04 17.04 -1.41
C GLN A 111 1.90 16.77 0.11
N PHE A 112 1.44 15.58 0.50
CA PHE A 112 1.34 15.20 1.91
C PHE A 112 2.71 14.92 2.53
N TRP A 113 3.46 13.97 1.95
CA TRP A 113 4.77 13.56 2.46
C TRP A 113 5.79 14.68 2.41
N ASP A 114 5.58 15.67 1.55
CA ASP A 114 6.44 16.83 1.48
C ASP A 114 6.43 17.68 2.75
N THR A 115 5.37 17.56 3.54
CA THR A 115 5.19 18.23 4.84
C THR A 115 5.54 17.35 6.04
N GLN A 116 5.95 16.09 5.81
CA GLN A 116 6.26 15.14 6.87
C GLN A 116 7.78 15.09 7.10
N PRO A 117 8.22 14.76 8.34
CA PRO A 117 9.64 14.63 8.67
C PRO A 117 10.21 13.33 8.11
N VAL A 118 10.31 13.24 6.79
CA VAL A 118 10.91 12.13 6.04
C VAL A 118 11.88 12.69 4.98
N PRO A 119 12.98 11.99 4.65
CA PRO A 119 13.90 12.48 3.63
C PRO A 119 13.22 12.52 2.26
N LYS A 120 13.64 13.45 1.40
CA LYS A 120 13.14 13.50 0.01
C LYS A 120 13.72 12.34 -0.81
N LEU A 121 13.04 11.92 -1.87
CA LEU A 121 13.50 10.81 -2.72
C LEU A 121 14.91 11.04 -3.30
N GLY A 122 15.21 12.27 -3.74
CA GLY A 122 16.51 12.65 -4.29
C GLY A 122 17.56 13.06 -3.24
N GLU A 123 17.23 13.05 -1.96
CA GLU A 123 18.12 13.51 -0.90
C GLU A 123 19.17 12.45 -0.55
N LEU A 124 20.44 12.86 -0.51
CA LEU A 124 21.52 12.03 -0.01
C LEU A 124 21.62 12.18 1.52
N VAL A 125 21.28 11.11 2.24
CA VAL A 125 21.37 11.07 3.70
C VAL A 125 22.82 10.77 4.09
N THR A 126 23.50 11.73 4.73
CA THR A 126 24.91 11.63 5.11
C THR A 126 25.14 11.46 6.60
N SER A 127 24.08 11.55 7.42
CA SER A 127 24.15 11.43 8.88
C SER A 127 22.98 10.63 9.43
N HIS A 128 23.18 10.02 10.60
CA HIS A 128 22.16 9.27 11.32
C HIS A 128 21.57 10.15 12.42
N GLY A 129 20.24 10.21 12.51
CA GLY A 129 19.56 10.99 13.55
C GLY A 129 18.08 11.26 13.24
N SER A 130 17.44 11.99 14.15
CA SER A 130 16.11 12.53 13.93
C SER A 130 16.15 13.66 12.90
N ILE A 131 15.14 13.72 12.01
CA ILE A 131 15.01 14.76 10.98
C ILE A 131 14.57 16.09 11.60
N GLU A 132 13.67 16.02 12.57
CA GLU A 132 13.23 17.15 13.39
C GLU A 132 13.54 16.84 14.86
N PRO A 133 13.82 17.87 15.70
CA PRO A 133 13.91 17.68 17.14
C PRO A 133 12.56 17.25 17.72
N ASP A 134 12.62 16.50 18.82
CA ASP A 134 11.43 16.06 19.53
C ASP A 134 10.60 17.27 20.00
N LYS A 135 9.28 17.21 19.78
CA LYS A 135 8.39 18.34 20.02
C LYS A 135 8.05 18.45 21.50
N SER A 136 8.24 19.63 22.09
CA SER A 136 7.91 19.90 23.50
C SER A 136 6.42 20.15 23.75
N SER A 137 5.69 20.62 22.73
CA SER A 137 4.24 20.86 22.80
C SER A 137 3.54 20.10 21.68
N ILE A 138 2.63 19.21 22.07
CA ILE A 138 1.83 18.40 21.16
C ILE A 138 0.38 18.84 21.25
N ARG A 139 -0.31 18.89 20.12
CA ARG A 139 -1.74 19.18 20.05
C ARG A 139 -2.53 18.13 20.84
N GLU A 140 -3.28 18.57 21.84
CA GLU A 140 -4.12 17.70 22.68
C GLU A 140 -5.41 17.28 21.97
N GLU A 141 -6.00 18.18 21.18
CA GLU A 141 -7.25 17.92 20.46
C GLU A 141 -7.06 17.07 19.19
N PRO A 142 -7.95 16.12 18.89
CA PRO A 142 -7.92 15.36 17.66
C PRO A 142 -7.93 16.25 16.41
N TYR A 143 -7.37 15.76 15.30
CA TYR A 143 -7.51 16.44 14.02
C TYR A 143 -8.96 16.42 13.53
N SER A 144 -9.37 17.50 12.85
CA SER A 144 -10.73 17.60 12.31
C SER A 144 -10.95 16.59 11.18
N LEU A 145 -12.04 15.85 11.26
CA LEU A 145 -12.55 15.02 10.18
C LEU A 145 -13.55 15.81 9.32
N PRO A 146 -13.80 15.38 8.06
CA PRO A 146 -14.90 15.90 7.28
C PRO A 146 -16.25 15.73 8.02
N GLN A 147 -17.22 16.58 7.71
CA GLN A 147 -18.54 16.52 8.33
C GLN A 147 -19.18 15.14 8.13
N GLY A 148 -19.80 14.60 9.19
CA GLY A 148 -20.45 13.29 9.17
C GLY A 148 -19.55 12.12 9.51
N PHE A 149 -18.29 12.36 9.88
CA PHE A 149 -17.39 11.34 10.41
C PHE A 149 -16.94 11.67 11.84
N THR A 150 -16.62 10.64 12.60
CA THR A 150 -16.08 10.75 13.96
C THR A 150 -14.91 9.80 14.15
N TRP A 151 -14.00 10.18 15.05
CA TRP A 151 -12.98 9.28 15.54
C TRP A 151 -13.58 8.26 16.49
N ASP A 152 -13.03 7.06 16.45
CA ASP A 152 -13.29 6.01 17.41
C ASP A 152 -11.98 5.30 17.79
N ALA A 153 -11.84 4.90 19.05
CA ALA A 153 -10.73 4.08 19.50
C ALA A 153 -11.26 2.65 19.67
N LEU A 154 -10.86 1.75 18.79
CA LEU A 154 -11.50 0.43 18.70
C LEU A 154 -11.08 -0.44 19.89
N ASP A 155 -12.04 -0.81 20.75
CA ASP A 155 -11.82 -1.86 21.73
C ASP A 155 -11.93 -3.24 21.07
N LEU A 156 -10.80 -3.79 20.66
CA LEU A 156 -10.72 -5.13 20.06
C LEU A 156 -11.08 -6.26 21.05
N GLY A 157 -11.34 -5.95 22.32
CA GLY A 157 -11.83 -6.91 23.30
C GLY A 157 -13.31 -7.20 23.12
N ASP A 158 -14.05 -6.27 22.50
CA ASP A 158 -15.41 -6.50 22.06
C ASP A 158 -15.40 -7.30 20.73
N PRO A 159 -15.94 -8.53 20.71
CA PRO A 159 -16.01 -9.34 19.51
C PRO A 159 -16.76 -8.68 18.35
N SER A 160 -17.70 -7.77 18.65
CA SER A 160 -18.45 -7.04 17.63
C SER A 160 -17.55 -6.04 16.90
N VAL A 161 -16.77 -5.25 17.64
CA VAL A 161 -15.83 -4.26 17.10
C VAL A 161 -14.70 -4.95 16.33
N LEU A 162 -14.17 -6.06 16.86
CA LEU A 162 -13.17 -6.86 16.16
C LEU A 162 -13.71 -7.39 14.82
N LYS A 163 -14.96 -7.87 14.80
CA LYS A 163 -15.62 -8.31 13.58
C LYS A 163 -15.82 -7.17 12.58
N GLU A 164 -16.13 -5.96 13.03
CA GLU A 164 -16.21 -4.78 12.16
C GLU A 164 -14.86 -4.45 11.51
N LEU A 165 -13.77 -4.49 12.29
CA LEU A 165 -12.42 -4.28 11.78
C LEU A 165 -12.05 -5.35 10.75
N TYR A 166 -12.33 -6.62 11.08
CA TYR A 166 -12.16 -7.75 10.17
C TYR A 166 -12.88 -7.49 8.84
N THR A 167 -14.17 -7.13 8.88
CA THR A 167 -14.96 -6.85 7.68
C THR A 167 -14.39 -5.68 6.89
N LEU A 168 -13.99 -4.59 7.55
CA LEU A 168 -13.37 -3.45 6.87
C LEU A 168 -12.12 -3.88 6.09
N LEU A 169 -11.22 -4.65 6.74
CA LEU A 169 -9.97 -5.09 6.13
C LEU A 169 -10.22 -6.09 5.00
N ASN A 170 -11.03 -7.11 5.22
CA ASN A 170 -11.31 -8.12 4.20
C ASN A 170 -11.90 -7.50 2.90
N GLU A 171 -12.82 -6.54 3.05
CA GLU A 171 -13.48 -5.91 1.90
C GLU A 171 -12.64 -4.80 1.22
N ASN A 172 -11.77 -4.12 1.97
CA ASN A 172 -11.16 -2.86 1.53
C ASN A 172 -9.63 -2.77 1.70
N TYR A 173 -8.96 -3.76 2.25
CA TYR A 173 -7.50 -3.77 2.39
C TYR A 173 -6.82 -4.19 1.08
N VAL A 174 -5.49 -4.28 1.11
CA VAL A 174 -4.60 -4.45 -0.04
C VAL A 174 -5.13 -5.52 -1.01
N GLU A 175 -5.26 -5.10 -2.26
CA GLU A 175 -5.58 -5.95 -3.41
C GLU A 175 -4.28 -6.15 -4.17
N ASP A 176 -4.04 -7.35 -4.67
CA ASP A 176 -3.02 -7.58 -5.68
C ASP A 176 -3.36 -6.85 -6.98
N ASP A 177 -2.38 -6.80 -7.88
CA ASP A 177 -2.43 -6.01 -9.11
C ASP A 177 -3.55 -6.44 -10.07
N ASP A 178 -3.93 -7.72 -9.99
CA ASP A 178 -4.96 -8.34 -10.80
C ASP A 178 -6.29 -8.54 -10.03
N ASN A 179 -6.38 -8.03 -8.78
CA ASN A 179 -7.52 -8.21 -7.87
C ASN A 179 -7.91 -9.68 -7.61
N MET A 180 -7.01 -10.65 -7.85
CA MET A 180 -7.23 -12.08 -7.62
C MET A 180 -7.06 -12.48 -6.16
N PHE A 181 -6.22 -11.78 -5.39
CA PHE A 181 -5.88 -12.13 -4.01
C PHE A 181 -6.07 -10.96 -3.05
N ARG A 182 -6.66 -11.26 -1.90
CA ARG A 182 -6.80 -10.34 -0.76
C ARG A 182 -6.30 -11.02 0.50
N PHE A 183 -5.71 -10.24 1.39
CA PHE A 183 -5.35 -10.74 2.71
C PHE A 183 -6.61 -10.95 3.55
N ASP A 184 -6.87 -12.20 3.92
CA ASP A 184 -7.91 -12.57 4.87
C ASP A 184 -7.31 -12.69 6.28
N TYR A 185 -7.11 -11.54 6.94
CA TYR A 185 -6.62 -11.51 8.31
C TYR A 185 -7.70 -11.97 9.27
N SER A 186 -7.58 -13.16 9.86
CA SER A 186 -8.59 -13.63 10.81
C SER A 186 -8.70 -12.71 12.05
N PRO A 187 -9.86 -12.69 12.75
CA PRO A 187 -10.02 -11.96 14.01
C PRO A 187 -8.94 -12.28 15.05
N GLU A 188 -8.55 -13.55 15.15
CA GLU A 188 -7.53 -14.04 16.09
C GLU A 188 -6.14 -13.50 15.71
N PHE A 189 -5.83 -13.47 14.41
CA PHE A 189 -4.59 -12.86 13.92
C PHE A 189 -4.55 -11.36 14.22
N LEU A 190 -5.66 -10.65 14.00
CA LEU A 190 -5.74 -9.21 14.30
C LEU A 190 -5.52 -8.94 15.79
N LEU A 191 -6.13 -9.74 16.68
CA LEU A 191 -5.88 -9.64 18.11
C LEU A 191 -4.41 -9.85 18.47
N TRP A 192 -3.80 -10.92 17.94
CA TRP A 192 -2.39 -11.24 18.16
C TRP A 192 -1.48 -10.11 17.68
N ALA A 193 -1.71 -9.57 16.48
CA ALA A 193 -0.90 -8.52 15.88
C ALA A 193 -1.10 -7.14 16.53
N LEU A 194 -2.31 -6.82 16.98
CA LEU A 194 -2.67 -5.49 17.49
C LEU A 194 -2.56 -5.36 19.00
N ARG A 195 -2.40 -6.46 19.75
CA ARG A 195 -2.23 -6.46 21.21
C ARG A 195 -0.89 -7.05 21.70
N PRO A 196 0.26 -6.67 21.14
CA PRO A 196 1.55 -7.03 21.71
C PRO A 196 1.78 -6.31 23.06
N PRO A 197 2.71 -6.75 23.91
CA PRO A 197 3.01 -6.09 25.17
C PRO A 197 3.24 -4.58 25.02
N GLY A 198 2.53 -3.78 25.83
CA GLY A 198 2.60 -2.31 25.78
C GLY A 198 1.65 -1.65 24.78
N TRP A 199 0.79 -2.41 24.09
CA TRP A 199 -0.26 -1.84 23.24
C TRP A 199 -1.16 -0.87 24.00
N LEU A 200 -1.70 0.10 23.27
CA LEU A 200 -2.54 1.16 23.83
C LEU A 200 -3.85 1.27 23.05
N PRO A 201 -5.04 1.27 23.70
CA PRO A 201 -6.33 1.35 23.01
C PRO A 201 -6.45 2.54 22.06
N GLN A 202 -5.90 3.70 22.46
CA GLN A 202 -5.92 4.91 21.64
C GLN A 202 -5.10 4.77 20.34
N TRP A 203 -4.22 3.78 20.24
CA TRP A 203 -3.47 3.53 19.01
C TRP A 203 -4.21 2.64 18.01
N HIS A 204 -5.39 2.12 18.36
CA HIS A 204 -6.31 1.45 17.44
C HIS A 204 -7.30 2.48 16.88
N CYS A 205 -6.83 3.31 15.95
CA CYS A 205 -7.55 4.50 15.52
C CYS A 205 -8.52 4.19 14.37
N GLY A 206 -9.81 4.21 14.66
CA GLY A 206 -10.91 4.02 13.71
C GLY A 206 -11.59 5.34 13.32
N VAL A 207 -12.22 5.32 12.14
CA VAL A 207 -13.12 6.39 11.67
C VAL A 207 -14.49 5.79 11.38
N ARG A 208 -15.53 6.34 12.00
CA ARG A 208 -16.92 5.93 11.80
C ARG A 208 -17.72 7.01 11.11
N VAL A 209 -18.76 6.59 10.39
CA VAL A 209 -19.78 7.50 9.85
C VAL A 209 -20.82 7.79 10.92
N ASN A 210 -21.13 9.06 11.19
CA ASN A 210 -22.00 9.45 12.30
C ASN A 210 -23.43 8.91 12.17
N SER A 211 -23.95 8.82 10.93
CA SER A 211 -25.35 8.46 10.68
C SER A 211 -25.68 6.99 10.93
N ASN A 212 -24.73 6.08 10.70
CA ASN A 212 -24.95 4.64 10.80
C ASN A 212 -23.88 3.90 11.61
N GLN A 213 -22.94 4.64 12.20
CA GLN A 213 -21.80 4.12 12.96
C GLN A 213 -20.90 3.15 12.20
N LYS A 214 -21.01 3.06 10.86
CA LYS A 214 -20.19 2.14 10.06
C LYS A 214 -18.71 2.53 10.13
N LEU A 215 -17.85 1.57 10.44
CA LEU A 215 -16.40 1.72 10.37
C LEU A 215 -15.95 1.85 8.90
N VAL A 216 -15.21 2.91 8.59
CA VAL A 216 -14.81 3.27 7.22
C VAL A 216 -13.34 3.63 7.06
N GLY A 217 -12.59 3.71 8.16
CA GLY A 217 -11.16 3.91 8.15
C GLY A 217 -10.52 3.32 9.40
N PHE A 218 -9.29 2.85 9.26
CA PHE A 218 -8.50 2.32 10.37
C PHE A 218 -7.01 2.58 10.15
N ILE A 219 -6.28 2.83 11.23
CA ILE A 219 -4.82 2.82 11.29
C ILE A 219 -4.41 2.37 12.69
N SER A 220 -3.35 1.58 12.78
CA SER A 220 -2.84 1.09 14.06
C SER A 220 -1.40 1.50 14.31
N ALA A 221 -1.05 1.63 15.59
CA ALA A 221 0.33 1.69 16.06
C ALA A 221 0.54 0.71 17.21
N ILE A 222 1.70 0.06 17.24
CA ILE A 222 2.15 -0.79 18.36
C ILE A 222 3.56 -0.38 18.79
N PRO A 223 3.92 -0.48 20.07
CA PRO A 223 5.26 -0.08 20.50
C PRO A 223 6.31 -1.13 20.10
N ALA A 224 7.48 -0.67 19.70
CA ALA A 224 8.63 -1.54 19.45
C ALA A 224 9.94 -0.84 19.81
N ASN A 225 10.90 -1.61 20.34
CA ASN A 225 12.28 -1.14 20.45
C ASN A 225 13.02 -1.56 19.19
N ILE A 226 13.43 -0.58 18.38
CA ILE A 226 14.04 -0.79 17.08
C ILE A 226 15.51 -0.43 17.16
N ARG A 227 16.37 -1.34 16.69
CA ARG A 227 17.79 -1.09 16.50
C ARG A 227 18.04 -0.67 15.05
N ILE A 228 18.58 0.53 14.87
CA ILE A 228 18.94 1.11 13.58
C ILE A 228 20.45 1.36 13.61
N TYR A 229 21.21 0.52 12.90
CA TYR A 229 22.67 0.48 12.99
C TYR A 229 23.13 0.33 14.46
N ASP A 230 23.83 1.33 14.99
CA ASP A 230 24.38 1.37 16.34
C ASP A 230 23.46 2.04 17.36
N THR A 231 22.28 2.51 16.95
CA THR A 231 21.32 3.19 17.83
C THR A 231 20.11 2.31 18.12
N GLU A 232 19.77 2.13 19.39
CA GLU A 232 18.50 1.55 19.81
C GLU A 232 17.52 2.67 20.21
N LYS A 233 16.28 2.58 19.74
CA LYS A 233 15.27 3.60 20.00
C LYS A 233 13.90 2.99 20.20
N LYS A 234 13.15 3.51 21.17
CA LYS A 234 11.73 3.21 21.33
C LYS A 234 10.94 3.93 20.23
N MET A 235 10.23 3.16 19.43
CA MET A 235 9.44 3.61 18.29
C MET A 235 8.03 3.00 18.35
N VAL A 236 7.23 3.30 17.34
CA VAL A 236 6.03 2.54 17.03
C VAL A 236 6.10 1.91 15.64
N GLU A 237 5.51 0.73 15.48
CA GLU A 237 5.26 0.14 14.17
C GLU A 237 3.85 0.54 13.72
N ILE A 238 3.75 1.17 12.55
CA ILE A 238 2.46 1.54 11.96
C ILE A 238 2.03 0.44 11.00
N ASN A 239 0.80 -0.06 11.18
CA ASN A 239 0.25 -1.09 10.33
C ASN A 239 -1.27 -0.93 10.12
N PHE A 240 -1.83 -1.71 9.19
CA PHE A 240 -3.27 -1.79 8.90
C PHE A 240 -3.92 -0.46 8.53
N LEU A 241 -3.20 0.44 7.86
CA LEU A 241 -3.81 1.63 7.27
C LEU A 241 -4.80 1.21 6.18
N CYS A 242 -6.10 1.34 6.47
CA CYS A 242 -7.18 0.99 5.59
C CYS A 242 -8.19 2.13 5.48
N VAL A 243 -8.63 2.41 4.26
CA VAL A 243 -9.74 3.34 3.99
C VAL A 243 -10.72 2.63 3.08
N HIS A 244 -11.99 2.68 3.45
CA HIS A 244 -13.08 2.11 2.68
C HIS A 244 -13.03 2.60 1.23
N LYS A 245 -13.20 1.70 0.25
CA LYS A 245 -13.01 1.96 -1.19
C LYS A 245 -13.69 3.24 -1.69
N LYS A 246 -14.94 3.46 -1.28
CA LYS A 246 -15.75 4.65 -1.65
C LYS A 246 -15.19 5.99 -1.13
N LEU A 247 -14.33 5.97 -0.10
CA LEU A 247 -13.70 7.16 0.49
C LEU A 247 -12.24 7.32 0.07
N ARG A 248 -11.71 6.41 -0.77
CA ARG A 248 -10.40 6.57 -1.39
C ARG A 248 -10.39 7.86 -2.23
N SER A 249 -9.21 8.48 -2.34
CA SER A 249 -9.02 9.78 -3.01
C SER A 249 -9.70 11.01 -2.35
N LYS A 250 -10.36 10.85 -1.19
CA LYS A 250 -10.90 11.97 -0.38
C LYS A 250 -9.91 12.49 0.68
N ARG A 251 -8.62 12.19 0.54
CA ARG A 251 -7.54 12.60 1.47
C ARG A 251 -7.76 12.17 2.93
N VAL A 252 -8.49 11.07 3.17
CA VAL A 252 -8.72 10.51 4.53
C VAL A 252 -7.44 9.91 5.12
N ALA A 253 -6.63 9.18 4.33
CA ALA A 253 -5.39 8.57 4.80
C ALA A 253 -4.39 9.58 5.41
N PRO A 254 -4.10 10.75 4.79
CA PRO A 254 -3.34 11.82 5.43
C PRO A 254 -3.84 12.24 6.82
N VAL A 255 -5.16 12.28 7.02
CA VAL A 255 -5.75 12.68 8.31
C VAL A 255 -5.58 11.58 9.35
N LEU A 256 -5.75 10.31 8.96
CA LEU A 256 -5.44 9.14 9.78
C LEU A 256 -3.97 9.14 10.24
N ILE A 257 -3.03 9.36 9.32
CA ILE A 257 -1.59 9.41 9.61
C ILE A 257 -1.29 10.54 10.60
N ARG A 258 -1.83 11.75 10.39
CA ARG A 258 -1.63 12.87 11.32
C ARG A 258 -2.20 12.59 12.71
N GLU A 259 -3.37 11.98 12.79
CA GLU A 259 -4.00 11.67 14.07
C GLU A 259 -3.22 10.59 14.83
N ILE A 260 -2.78 9.51 14.17
CA ILE A 260 -1.98 8.49 14.88
C ILE A 260 -0.63 9.06 15.32
N THR A 261 0.03 9.87 14.48
CA THR A 261 1.28 10.56 14.85
C THR A 261 1.07 11.46 16.07
N ARG A 262 -0.05 12.19 16.16
CA ARG A 262 -0.39 13.01 17.33
C ARG A 262 -0.55 12.15 18.59
N ARG A 263 -1.30 11.04 18.51
CA ARG A 263 -1.51 10.12 19.65
C ARG A 263 -0.23 9.44 20.11
N VAL A 264 0.69 9.15 19.20
CA VAL A 264 2.01 8.59 19.50
C VAL A 264 2.93 9.63 20.14
N ASN A 265 2.97 10.85 19.58
CA ASN A 265 3.75 11.96 20.14
C ASN A 265 3.29 12.35 21.54
N LEU A 266 1.99 12.24 21.86
CA LEU A 266 1.47 12.44 23.22
C LEU A 266 2.03 11.44 24.24
N GLN A 267 2.54 10.29 23.79
CA GLN A 267 3.23 9.31 24.63
C GLN A 267 4.76 9.52 24.66
N GLY A 268 5.25 10.62 24.08
CA GLY A 268 6.68 10.96 24.04
C GLY A 268 7.49 10.13 23.04
N ILE A 269 6.85 9.50 22.06
CA ILE A 269 7.53 8.74 20.99
C ILE A 269 7.46 9.55 19.70
N PHE A 270 8.57 9.71 19.00
CA PHE A 270 8.68 10.61 17.84
C PHE A 270 9.19 9.93 16.57
N GLN A 271 9.35 8.61 16.60
CA GLN A 271 9.80 7.82 15.46
C GLN A 271 8.89 6.61 15.26
N ALA A 272 8.74 6.23 14.00
CA ALA A 272 7.94 5.10 13.61
C ALA A 272 8.59 4.34 12.46
N VAL A 273 8.29 3.05 12.37
CA VAL A 273 8.62 2.20 11.24
C VAL A 273 7.32 1.73 10.57
N TYR A 274 7.32 1.66 9.25
CA TYR A 274 6.19 1.18 8.47
C TYR A 274 6.67 0.59 7.15
N THR A 275 5.83 -0.26 6.55
CA THR A 275 6.08 -0.86 5.24
C THR A 275 4.95 -0.51 4.29
N ALA A 276 5.25 -0.36 3.01
CA ALA A 276 4.25 -0.16 1.97
C ALA A 276 4.66 -0.89 0.70
N GLY A 277 3.68 -1.41 -0.05
CA GLY A 277 3.89 -1.97 -1.39
C GLY A 277 4.05 -0.91 -2.49
N VAL A 278 4.09 0.37 -2.10
CA VAL A 278 4.21 1.53 -2.99
C VAL A 278 5.41 2.37 -2.57
N VAL A 279 6.02 3.06 -3.52
CA VAL A 279 7.21 3.87 -3.28
C VAL A 279 6.80 5.24 -2.73
N LEU A 280 7.28 5.54 -1.51
CA LEU A 280 7.06 6.78 -0.77
C LEU A 280 8.42 7.40 -0.35
N PRO A 281 8.53 8.74 -0.23
CA PRO A 281 9.75 9.38 0.27
C PRO A 281 10.06 9.00 1.73
N LYS A 282 11.23 8.47 2.09
CA LYS A 282 12.23 7.75 1.28
C LYS A 282 12.36 6.33 1.85
N PRO A 283 12.39 5.27 1.03
CA PRO A 283 12.57 3.91 1.54
C PRO A 283 13.97 3.72 2.13
N VAL A 284 14.06 3.13 3.32
CA VAL A 284 15.33 2.71 3.93
C VAL A 284 15.86 1.45 3.25
N SER A 285 14.96 0.54 2.86
CA SER A 285 15.27 -0.71 2.16
C SER A 285 14.09 -1.13 1.29
N THR A 286 14.35 -1.97 0.30
CA THR A 286 13.35 -2.58 -0.59
C THR A 286 13.57 -4.09 -0.61
N CYS A 287 12.51 -4.86 -0.38
CA CYS A 287 12.54 -6.32 -0.40
C CYS A 287 11.57 -6.86 -1.47
N ARG A 288 11.76 -8.12 -1.88
CA ARG A 288 10.92 -8.81 -2.87
C ARG A 288 10.31 -10.06 -2.26
N TYR A 289 8.99 -10.23 -2.41
CA TYR A 289 8.31 -11.46 -2.05
C TYR A 289 8.71 -12.61 -3.00
N TRP A 290 8.91 -13.79 -2.42
CA TRP A 290 9.13 -15.05 -3.13
C TRP A 290 8.13 -16.09 -2.62
N HIS A 291 7.65 -16.94 -3.50
CA HIS A 291 6.69 -18.00 -3.18
C HIS A 291 7.36 -19.36 -3.43
N ARG A 292 7.24 -20.27 -2.48
CA ARG A 292 7.69 -21.67 -2.61
C ARG A 292 6.47 -22.56 -2.73
N SER A 293 6.38 -23.28 -3.84
CA SER A 293 5.35 -24.28 -4.12
C SER A 293 5.56 -25.56 -3.32
#